data_AF-A0A0G0N0R1-F1
#
_entry.id   AF-A0A0G0N0R1-F1
#
_cell.length_a   1.000
_cell.length_b   1.000
_cell.length_c   1.000
_cell.angle_alpha   90.00
_cell.angle_beta   90.00
_cell.angle_gamma   90.00
#
_symmetry.space_group_name_H-M   'P 1'
#
loop_
_entity.id
_entity.type
_entity.pdbx_description
1 polymer ?
#
loop_
_entity_poly.entity_id
_entity_poly.type
_entity_poly.pdbx_seq_one_letter_code
_entity_poly.pdbx_strand_id
1 'polypeptide(L)'
;MAFDFITTAITIVLCSFVFFYFIVAGHWETAEKITRSTASASVFSIFFFLKLKTEKTKIIKHKEEASLDDVLVYFTNFDKTKDLIVIIVLTLLIAGIAWYDNKVNTIDVWQMIMTFSASFIWHCFLFRKKEDYGEIMSATVYDRIKDQIFVFFLPIVVLTPPLLYRTFDIIDQIQIVTVFGVMYAWHKYLIRKRN
;
A
#
# COMPACT_ATOMS: atom_id res chain seq x y z
N MET A 1 -23.17 28.13 10.93
CA MET A 1 -24.44 28.53 10.26
C MET A 1 -24.23 28.92 8.80
N ALA A 2 -23.52 30.02 8.46
CA ALA A 2 -23.25 30.36 7.05
C ALA A 2 -22.35 29.33 6.34
N PHE A 3 -21.33 28.82 7.03
CA PHE A 3 -20.44 27.77 6.51
C PHE A 3 -21.20 26.47 6.24
N ASP A 4 -22.05 26.03 7.16
CA ASP A 4 -22.88 24.81 6.99
C ASP A 4 -23.86 24.96 5.82
N PHE A 5 -24.44 26.15 5.63
CA PHE A 5 -25.32 26.46 4.50
C PHE A 5 -24.58 26.40 3.17
N ILE A 6 -23.40 27.02 3.07
CA ILE A 6 -22.56 26.98 1.87
C ILE A 6 -22.13 25.55 1.55
N THR A 7 -21.74 24.78 2.57
CA THR A 7 -21.33 23.38 2.42
C THR A 7 -22.49 22.55 1.89
N THR A 8 -23.68 22.70 2.48
CA THR A 8 -24.90 22.00 2.07
C THR A 8 -25.32 22.37 0.64
N ALA A 9 -25.27 23.66 0.29
CA ALA A 9 -25.60 24.14 -1.06
C ALA A 9 -24.62 23.57 -2.10
N ILE A 10 -23.32 23.57 -1.81
CA ILE A 10 -22.30 22.95 -2.66
C ILE A 10 -22.55 21.45 -2.81
N THR A 11 -22.90 20.75 -1.72
CA THR A 11 -23.24 19.32 -1.77
C THR A 11 -24.46 19.06 -2.65
N ILE A 12 -25.52 19.84 -2.53
CA ILE A 12 -26.73 19.70 -3.36
C ILE A 12 -26.40 19.93 -4.84
N VAL A 13 -25.61 20.97 -5.15
CA VAL A 13 -25.16 21.25 -6.53
C VAL A 13 -24.31 20.12 -7.08
N LEU A 14 -23.37 19.58 -6.28
CA LEU A 14 -22.55 18.42 -6.65
C LEU A 14 -23.38 17.17 -6.89
N CYS A 15 -24.31 16.84 -5.98
CA CYS A 15 -25.21 15.69 -6.14
C CYS A 15 -26.10 15.84 -7.38
N SER A 16 -26.62 17.05 -7.63
CA SER A 16 -27.44 17.35 -8.81
C SER A 16 -26.61 17.25 -10.09
N PHE A 17 -25.38 17.74 -10.08
CA PHE A 17 -24.45 17.63 -11.20
C PHE A 17 -24.12 16.16 -11.51
N VAL A 18 -23.80 15.36 -10.48
CA VAL A 18 -23.54 13.92 -10.62
C VAL A 18 -24.77 13.22 -11.18
N PHE A 19 -25.97 13.52 -10.68
CA PHE A 19 -27.22 12.95 -11.18
C PHE A 19 -27.47 13.31 -12.65
N PHE A 20 -27.42 14.59 -13.02
CA PHE A 20 -27.65 15.01 -14.40
C PHE A 20 -26.58 14.50 -15.36
N TYR A 21 -25.30 14.54 -14.97
CA TYR A 21 -24.20 14.14 -15.83
C TYR A 21 -24.16 12.62 -16.07
N PHE A 22 -24.38 11.79 -15.05
CA PHE A 22 -24.28 10.34 -15.22
C PHE A 22 -25.62 9.69 -15.61
N ILE A 23 -26.75 10.14 -15.06
CA ILE A 23 -28.07 9.53 -15.32
C ILE A 23 -28.73 10.13 -16.55
N VAL A 24 -28.81 11.47 -16.64
CA VAL A 24 -29.58 12.16 -17.70
C VAL A 24 -28.77 12.28 -19.00
N ALA A 25 -27.48 12.63 -18.93
CA ALA A 25 -26.62 12.73 -20.11
C ALA A 25 -26.09 11.37 -20.62
N GLY A 26 -26.46 10.25 -19.97
CA GLY A 26 -26.18 8.91 -20.46
C GLY A 26 -24.72 8.46 -20.34
N HIS A 27 -23.88 9.16 -19.55
CA HIS A 27 -22.47 8.82 -19.33
C HIS A 27 -22.27 7.64 -18.35
N TRP A 28 -23.12 6.61 -18.43
CA TRP A 28 -23.09 5.44 -17.54
C TRP A 28 -21.77 4.67 -17.62
N GLU A 29 -21.18 4.56 -18.80
CA GLU A 29 -19.89 3.87 -18.99
C GLU A 29 -18.74 4.60 -18.25
N THR A 30 -18.79 5.94 -18.19
CA THR A 30 -17.83 6.74 -17.42
C THR A 30 -18.08 6.61 -15.91
N ALA A 31 -19.36 6.58 -15.50
CA ALA A 31 -19.74 6.32 -14.11
C ALA A 31 -19.25 4.95 -13.64
N GLU A 32 -19.39 3.92 -14.48
CA GLU A 32 -18.97 2.55 -14.19
C GLU A 32 -17.44 2.46 -14.04
N LYS A 33 -16.68 3.07 -14.95
CA LYS A 33 -15.20 3.14 -14.88
C LYS A 33 -14.72 3.84 -13.61
N ILE A 34 -15.31 4.99 -13.26
CA ILE A 34 -14.98 5.73 -12.03
C ILE A 34 -15.34 4.91 -10.80
N THR A 35 -16.52 4.28 -10.78
CA THR A 35 -16.98 3.50 -9.62
C THR A 35 -16.11 2.26 -9.39
N ARG A 36 -15.74 1.52 -10.45
CA ARG A 36 -14.84 0.36 -10.34
C ARG A 36 -13.46 0.74 -9.82
N SER A 37 -12.91 1.85 -10.31
CA SER A 37 -11.62 2.37 -9.87
C SER A 37 -11.65 2.86 -8.41
N THR A 38 -12.70 3.59 -8.06
CA THR A 38 -12.87 4.15 -6.71
C THR A 38 -13.21 3.08 -5.67
N ALA A 39 -13.93 2.01 -6.04
CA ALA A 39 -14.27 0.92 -5.12
C ALA A 39 -13.01 0.19 -4.63
N SER A 40 -12.12 -0.20 -5.54
CA SER A 40 -10.87 -0.88 -5.19
C SER A 40 -9.97 0.01 -4.32
N ALA A 41 -9.83 1.28 -4.71
CA ALA A 41 -9.12 2.30 -3.94
C ALA A 41 -9.69 2.47 -2.52
N SER A 42 -11.01 2.49 -2.41
CA SER A 42 -11.73 2.67 -1.16
C SER A 42 -11.55 1.48 -0.24
N VAL A 43 -11.57 0.25 -0.76
CA VAL A 43 -11.32 -0.95 0.05
C VAL A 43 -9.93 -0.90 0.68
N PHE A 44 -8.87 -0.68 -0.11
CA PHE A 44 -7.52 -0.59 0.44
C PHE A 44 -7.33 0.61 1.38
N SER A 45 -7.95 1.76 1.07
CA SER A 45 -7.90 2.94 1.93
C SER A 45 -8.60 2.70 3.27
N ILE A 46 -9.80 2.11 3.25
CA ILE A 46 -10.55 1.75 4.47
C ILE A 46 -9.75 0.75 5.30
N PHE A 47 -9.21 -0.31 4.68
CA PHE A 47 -8.36 -1.28 5.37
C PHE A 47 -7.11 -0.61 5.98
N PHE A 48 -6.45 0.29 5.24
CA PHE A 48 -5.31 1.06 5.72
C PHE A 48 -5.68 1.93 6.93
N PHE A 49 -6.78 2.68 6.87
CA PHE A 49 -7.23 3.52 8.00
C PHE A 49 -7.65 2.71 9.23
N LEU A 50 -8.37 1.60 9.04
CA LEU A 50 -8.71 0.68 10.12
C LEU A 50 -7.46 0.09 10.77
N LYS A 51 -6.46 -0.26 9.95
CA LYS A 51 -5.18 -0.78 10.43
C LYS A 51 -4.38 0.28 11.17
N LEU A 52 -4.29 1.51 10.66
CA LEU A 52 -3.67 2.65 11.34
C LEU A 52 -4.30 2.91 12.70
N LYS A 53 -5.63 2.90 12.80
CA LYS A 53 -6.36 3.06 14.07
C LYS A 53 -6.00 1.94 15.05
N THR A 54 -5.94 0.70 14.57
CA THR A 54 -5.59 -0.48 15.38
C THR A 54 -4.15 -0.39 15.88
N GLU A 55 -3.19 -0.06 15.01
CA GLU A 55 -1.79 0.06 15.39
C GLU A 55 -1.54 1.25 16.32
N LYS A 56 -2.20 2.40 16.12
CA LYS A 56 -2.17 3.52 17.08
C LYS A 56 -2.61 3.08 18.48
N THR A 57 -3.67 2.28 18.56
CA THR A 57 -4.17 1.76 19.84
C THR A 57 -3.16 0.81 20.49
N LYS A 58 -2.48 -0.04 19.70
CA LYS A 58 -1.43 -0.93 20.20
C LYS A 58 -0.19 -0.16 20.67
N ILE A 59 0.22 0.88 19.95
CA ILE A 59 1.33 1.76 20.34
C ILE A 59 1.07 2.37 21.70
N ILE A 60 -0.14 2.91 21.92
CA ILE A 60 -0.52 3.53 23.20
C ILE A 60 -0.43 2.49 24.32
N LYS A 61 -1.02 1.31 24.15
CA LYS A 61 -0.97 0.23 25.15
C LYS A 61 0.45 -0.29 25.40
N HIS A 62 1.23 -0.53 24.36
CA HIS A 62 2.61 -1.00 24.53
C HIS A 62 3.48 0.06 25.18
N LYS A 63 3.28 1.36 24.90
CA LYS A 63 4.00 2.44 25.59
C LYS A 63 3.64 2.51 27.09
N GLU A 64 2.46 2.04 27.47
CA GLU A 64 2.03 1.92 28.88
C GLU A 64 2.59 0.65 29.56
N GLU A 65 2.85 -0.43 28.81
CA GLU A 65 3.25 -1.75 29.33
C GLU A 65 4.74 -2.10 29.15
N ALA A 66 5.44 -1.51 28.17
CA ALA A 66 6.83 -1.83 27.76
C ALA A 66 7.49 -0.67 26.97
N SER A 67 8.79 -0.74 26.71
CA SER A 67 9.46 0.28 25.86
C SER A 67 9.25 -0.03 24.38
N LEU A 68 8.95 0.98 23.56
CA LEU A 68 8.88 0.83 22.10
C LEU A 68 10.23 0.47 21.45
N ASP A 69 11.31 0.67 22.20
CA ASP A 69 12.69 0.38 21.80
C ASP A 69 13.12 -1.07 22.10
N ASP A 70 12.23 -1.88 22.67
CA ASP A 70 12.52 -3.29 22.95
C ASP A 70 12.79 -4.04 21.64
N VAL A 71 13.92 -4.75 21.61
CA VAL A 71 14.36 -5.54 20.46
C VAL A 71 13.44 -6.76 20.31
N LEU A 72 12.81 -6.87 19.14
CA LEU A 72 11.88 -7.94 18.80
C LEU A 72 12.55 -9.09 18.06
N VAL A 73 13.42 -8.76 17.09
CA VAL A 73 14.04 -9.71 16.17
C VAL A 73 15.42 -9.22 15.79
N TYR A 74 16.34 -10.16 15.61
CA TYR A 74 17.64 -9.95 15.00
C TYR A 74 17.62 -10.46 13.55
N PHE A 75 18.00 -9.61 12.60
CA PHE A 75 18.16 -9.94 11.19
C PHE A 75 19.61 -10.28 10.88
N THR A 76 19.76 -11.23 9.96
CA THR A 76 21.05 -11.60 9.38
C THR A 76 21.23 -10.97 7.99
N ASN A 77 22.47 -10.94 7.50
CA ASN A 77 22.76 -10.57 6.10
C ASN A 77 21.98 -11.44 5.10
N PHE A 78 21.66 -12.69 5.46
CA PHE A 78 20.86 -13.57 4.62
C PHE A 78 19.40 -13.13 4.50
N ASP A 79 18.80 -12.62 5.59
CA ASP A 79 17.45 -12.06 5.57
C ASP A 79 17.41 -10.81 4.67
N LYS A 80 18.47 -9.98 4.69
CA LYS A 80 18.66 -8.84 3.79
C LYS A 80 18.72 -9.26 2.32
N THR A 81 19.52 -10.28 1.99
CA THR A 81 19.59 -10.80 0.62
C THR A 81 18.25 -11.35 0.15
N LYS A 82 17.55 -12.11 0.99
CA LYS A 82 16.21 -12.63 0.66
C LYS A 82 15.19 -11.53 0.43
N ASP A 83 15.22 -10.48 1.24
CA ASP A 83 14.33 -9.33 1.07
C ASP A 83 14.54 -8.67 -0.30
N LEU A 84 15.80 -8.46 -0.70
CA LEU A 84 16.13 -7.94 -2.03
C LEU A 84 15.64 -8.86 -3.15
N ILE A 85 15.80 -10.18 -3.00
CA ILE A 85 15.28 -11.17 -3.95
C ILE A 85 13.75 -11.06 -4.05
N VAL A 86 13.04 -10.95 -2.93
CA VAL A 86 11.57 -10.79 -2.92
C VAL A 86 11.15 -9.52 -3.65
N ILE A 87 11.85 -8.41 -3.47
CA ILE A 87 11.56 -7.15 -4.19
C ILE A 87 11.73 -7.32 -5.71
N ILE A 88 12.81 -7.96 -6.14
CA ILE A 88 13.06 -8.24 -7.56
C ILE A 88 11.99 -9.18 -8.11
N VAL A 89 11.70 -10.29 -7.44
CA VAL A 89 10.67 -11.26 -7.83
C VAL A 89 9.30 -10.59 -7.89
N LEU A 90 8.96 -9.74 -6.93
CA LEU A 90 7.70 -9.01 -6.93
C LEU A 90 7.58 -8.09 -8.15
N THR A 91 8.67 -7.40 -8.52
CA THR A 91 8.69 -6.54 -9.69
C THR A 91 8.51 -7.34 -10.98
N LEU A 92 9.13 -8.53 -11.06
CA LEU A 92 8.96 -9.45 -12.18
C LEU A 92 7.54 -10.06 -12.23
N LEU A 93 6.90 -10.29 -11.07
CA LEU A 93 5.52 -10.76 -11.01
C LEU A 93 4.55 -9.72 -11.58
N ILE A 94 4.73 -8.43 -11.26
CA ILE A 94 3.94 -7.34 -11.85
C ILE A 94 4.11 -7.35 -13.38
N ALA A 95 5.36 -7.44 -13.86
CA ALA A 95 5.65 -7.51 -15.29
C ALA A 95 4.99 -8.73 -15.97
N GLY A 96 5.05 -9.90 -15.32
CA GLY A 96 4.44 -11.13 -15.83
C GLY A 96 2.92 -11.07 -15.87
N ILE A 97 2.29 -10.45 -14.87
CA ILE A 97 0.85 -10.21 -14.83
C ILE A 97 0.43 -9.25 -15.95
N ALA A 98 1.18 -8.16 -16.17
CA ALA A 98 0.94 -7.24 -17.28
C ALA A 98 1.09 -7.92 -18.66
N TRP A 99 2.08 -8.81 -18.80
CA TRP A 99 2.33 -9.52 -20.05
C TRP A 99 1.22 -10.52 -20.38
N TYR A 100 0.55 -11.10 -19.39
CA TYR A 100 -0.55 -12.05 -19.62
C TYR A 100 -1.71 -11.46 -20.46
N ASP A 101 -1.97 -10.16 -20.39
CA ASP A 101 -3.00 -9.51 -21.23
C ASP A 101 -2.48 -9.06 -22.62
N ASN A 102 -1.21 -9.33 -22.97
CA ASN A 102 -0.52 -8.82 -24.16
C ASN A 102 -0.59 -7.28 -24.34
N LYS A 103 -0.83 -6.55 -23.23
CA LYS A 103 -0.95 -5.09 -23.20
C LYS A 103 -0.08 -4.50 -22.12
N VAL A 104 1.22 -4.83 -22.15
CA VAL A 104 2.18 -4.10 -21.30
C VAL A 104 2.17 -2.66 -21.75
N ASN A 105 1.54 -1.81 -20.96
CA ASN A 105 1.39 -0.39 -21.23
C ASN A 105 2.37 0.40 -20.36
N THR A 106 2.47 1.69 -20.65
CA THR A 106 3.30 2.61 -19.86
C THR A 106 2.90 2.63 -18.38
N ILE A 107 1.64 2.32 -18.05
CA ILE A 107 1.12 2.28 -16.68
C ILE A 107 1.74 1.13 -15.89
N ASP A 108 1.83 -0.06 -16.49
CA ASP A 108 2.47 -1.23 -15.88
C ASP A 108 3.94 -0.95 -15.56
N VAL A 109 4.63 -0.29 -16.48
CA VAL A 109 6.03 0.15 -16.28
C VAL A 109 6.12 1.11 -15.08
N TRP A 110 5.20 2.06 -14.95
CA TRP A 110 5.15 2.95 -13.79
C TRP A 110 4.86 2.20 -12.48
N GLN A 111 3.95 1.24 -12.49
CA GLN A 111 3.65 0.40 -11.33
C GLN A 111 4.87 -0.42 -10.89
N MET A 112 5.61 -1.00 -11.84
CA MET A 112 6.86 -1.70 -11.57
C MET A 112 7.91 -0.78 -10.93
N ILE A 113 8.16 0.40 -11.53
CA ILE A 113 9.15 1.36 -11.03
C ILE A 113 8.77 1.83 -9.62
N MET A 114 7.51 2.16 -9.39
CA MET A 114 7.02 2.63 -8.09
C MET A 114 7.11 1.53 -7.03
N THR A 115 6.72 0.29 -7.36
CA THR A 115 6.82 -0.85 -6.45
C THR A 115 8.27 -1.13 -6.07
N PHE A 116 9.15 -1.20 -7.07
CA PHE A 116 10.57 -1.45 -6.86
C PHE A 116 11.19 -0.34 -6.01
N SER A 117 10.98 0.92 -6.38
CA SER A 117 11.58 2.07 -5.69
C SER A 117 11.10 2.18 -4.25
N ALA A 118 9.78 2.07 -4.00
CA ALA A 118 9.24 2.15 -2.66
C ALA A 118 9.74 0.99 -1.77
N SER A 119 9.76 -0.23 -2.31
CA SER A 119 10.23 -1.42 -1.58
C SER A 119 11.74 -1.39 -1.36
N PHE A 120 12.51 -0.92 -2.33
CA PHE A 120 13.96 -0.78 -2.20
C PHE A 120 14.35 0.33 -1.20
N ILE A 121 13.63 1.44 -1.21
CA ILE A 121 13.80 2.48 -0.18
C ILE A 121 13.49 1.90 1.20
N TRP A 122 12.40 1.14 1.34
CA TRP A 122 12.04 0.49 2.60
C TRP A 122 13.09 -0.53 3.04
N HIS A 123 13.60 -1.35 2.12
CA HIS A 123 14.73 -2.26 2.34
C HIS A 123 15.93 -1.52 2.91
N CYS A 124 16.34 -0.42 2.27
CA CYS A 124 17.42 0.42 2.77
C CYS A 124 17.12 0.95 4.18
N PHE A 125 15.90 1.37 4.49
CA PHE A 125 15.56 1.84 5.83
C PHE A 125 15.59 0.73 6.88
N LEU A 126 15.03 -0.44 6.57
CA LEU A 126 14.91 -1.57 7.49
C LEU A 126 16.29 -2.13 7.86
N PHE A 127 17.20 -2.22 6.89
CA PHE A 127 18.55 -2.79 7.05
C PHE A 127 19.67 -1.74 7.24
N ARG A 128 19.34 -0.47 7.50
CA ARG A 128 20.33 0.59 7.78
C ARG A 128 20.68 0.75 9.26
N LYS A 129 19.84 0.26 10.18
CA LYS A 129 20.07 0.44 11.62
C LYS A 129 21.17 -0.49 12.14
N LYS A 130 22.32 0.16 12.44
CA LYS A 130 23.49 -0.23 13.24
C LYS A 130 23.80 -1.73 13.39
N GLU A 131 24.86 -2.11 12.70
CA GLU A 131 25.81 -3.18 13.03
C GLU A 131 26.41 -2.93 14.43
N ASP A 132 25.67 -3.17 15.52
CA ASP A 132 26.27 -3.02 16.86
C ASP A 132 27.26 -4.16 17.17
N TYR A 133 27.15 -5.31 16.46
CA TYR A 133 28.13 -6.41 16.49
C TYR A 133 28.21 -7.12 15.14
N GLY A 134 28.88 -6.52 14.17
CA GLY A 134 29.49 -7.18 13.00
C GLY A 134 28.56 -7.72 11.90
N GLU A 135 27.39 -8.29 12.22
CA GLU A 135 26.52 -8.96 11.23
C GLU A 135 25.02 -8.98 11.60
N ILE A 136 24.66 -8.40 12.75
CA ILE A 136 23.32 -8.54 13.33
C ILE A 136 22.64 -7.17 13.38
N MET A 137 21.53 -7.04 12.64
CA MET A 137 20.65 -5.86 12.68
C MET A 137 19.46 -6.16 13.58
N SER A 138 18.96 -5.19 14.34
CA SER A 138 17.80 -5.41 15.22
C SER A 138 16.57 -4.65 14.74
N ALA A 139 15.40 -5.30 14.80
CA ALA A 139 14.11 -4.64 14.68
C ALA A 139 13.48 -4.44 16.05
N THR A 140 13.02 -3.22 16.31
CA THR A 140 12.25 -2.88 17.50
C THR A 140 10.75 -3.06 17.28
N VAL A 141 9.96 -2.95 18.35
CA VAL A 141 8.49 -2.85 18.27
C VAL A 141 8.07 -1.70 17.35
N TYR A 142 8.75 -0.57 17.45
CA TYR A 142 8.49 0.58 16.59
C TYR A 142 8.76 0.31 15.10
N ASP A 143 9.84 -0.40 14.77
CA ASP A 143 10.16 -0.74 13.38
C ASP A 143 9.12 -1.71 12.80
N ARG A 144 8.62 -2.66 13.59
CA ARG A 144 7.52 -3.56 13.18
C ARG A 144 6.24 -2.81 12.84
N ILE A 145 5.93 -1.73 13.57
CA ILE A 145 4.75 -0.92 13.29
C ILE A 145 4.93 -0.15 11.98
N LYS A 146 6.10 0.48 11.78
CA LYS A 146 6.39 1.18 10.53
C LYS A 146 6.35 0.24 9.33
N ASP A 147 6.88 -0.95 9.50
CA ASP A 147 6.87 -2.01 8.50
C ASP A 147 5.46 -2.41 8.09
N GLN A 148 4.58 -2.62 9.08
CA GLN A 148 3.16 -2.86 8.77
C GLN A 148 2.54 -1.67 8.04
N ILE A 149 2.76 -0.43 8.49
CA ILE A 149 2.24 0.75 7.80
C ILE A 149 2.72 0.78 6.34
N PHE A 150 3.99 0.49 6.09
CA PHE A 150 4.56 0.41 4.75
C PHE A 150 3.86 -0.65 3.89
N VAL A 151 3.71 -1.88 4.38
CA VAL A 151 3.05 -2.98 3.66
C VAL A 151 1.61 -2.65 3.25
N PHE A 152 0.86 -1.92 4.09
CA PHE A 152 -0.50 -1.50 3.75
C PHE A 152 -0.54 -0.22 2.89
N PHE A 153 0.50 0.59 2.92
CA PHE A 153 0.62 1.79 2.08
C PHE A 153 1.07 1.47 0.65
N LEU A 154 1.94 0.48 0.47
CA LEU A 154 2.51 0.11 -0.83
C LEU A 154 1.43 -0.20 -1.91
N PRO A 155 0.35 -0.94 -1.63
CA PRO A 155 -0.74 -1.15 -2.59
C PRO A 155 -1.40 0.15 -3.06
N ILE A 156 -1.49 1.15 -2.19
CA ILE A 156 -2.03 2.48 -2.52
C ILE A 156 -1.08 3.19 -3.50
N VAL A 157 0.24 3.06 -3.29
CA VAL A 157 1.25 3.60 -4.20
C VAL A 157 1.15 2.96 -5.60
N VAL A 158 0.93 1.65 -5.67
CA VAL A 158 0.77 0.92 -6.94
C VAL A 158 -0.55 1.25 -7.64
N LEU A 159 -1.59 1.59 -6.87
CA LEU A 159 -2.88 2.03 -7.38
C LEU A 159 -2.85 3.45 -7.96
N THR A 160 -1.89 4.30 -7.57
CA THR A 160 -1.83 5.70 -8.00
C THR A 160 -1.73 5.89 -9.53
N PRO A 161 -0.83 5.21 -10.26
CA PRO A 161 -0.75 5.33 -11.71
C PRO A 161 -2.07 5.04 -12.43
N PRO A 162 -2.72 3.87 -12.28
CA PRO A 162 -3.96 3.59 -13.02
C PRO A 162 -5.12 4.52 -12.61
N LEU A 163 -5.13 5.02 -11.36
CA LEU A 163 -6.07 6.07 -10.94
C LEU A 163 -5.87 7.39 -11.69
N LEU A 164 -4.62 7.86 -11.79
CA LEU A 164 -4.29 9.12 -12.47
C LEU A 164 -4.58 9.07 -13.97
N TYR A 165 -4.32 7.91 -14.59
CA TYR A 165 -4.58 7.69 -16.01
C TYR A 165 -6.01 7.20 -16.32
N ARG A 166 -6.89 7.07 -15.31
CA ARG A 166 -8.31 6.66 -15.45
C ARG A 166 -8.51 5.36 -16.26
N THR A 167 -7.56 4.45 -16.18
CA THR A 167 -7.45 3.25 -17.02
C THR A 167 -7.41 2.02 -16.15
N PHE A 168 -8.28 2.00 -15.14
CA PHE A 168 -8.34 0.96 -14.13
C PHE A 168 -8.97 -0.31 -14.68
N ASP A 169 -8.18 -1.38 -14.76
CA ASP A 169 -8.64 -2.67 -15.26
C ASP A 169 -8.58 -3.77 -14.17
N ILE A 170 -8.81 -5.02 -14.59
CA ILE A 170 -8.74 -6.18 -13.69
C ILE A 170 -7.29 -6.61 -13.42
N ILE A 171 -6.38 -6.32 -14.34
CA ILE A 171 -4.95 -6.64 -14.24
C ILE A 171 -4.33 -5.77 -13.15
N ASP A 172 -4.65 -4.48 -13.11
CA ASP A 172 -4.28 -3.55 -12.04
C ASP A 172 -4.69 -4.09 -10.67
N GLN A 173 -5.93 -4.59 -10.55
CA GLN A 173 -6.44 -5.14 -9.29
C GLN A 173 -5.65 -6.38 -8.86
N ILE A 174 -5.36 -7.27 -9.80
CA ILE A 174 -4.55 -8.48 -9.54
C ILE A 174 -3.13 -8.09 -9.13
N GLN A 175 -2.51 -7.11 -9.79
CA GLN A 175 -1.18 -6.60 -9.43
C GLN A 175 -1.17 -6.03 -8.01
N ILE A 176 -2.15 -5.22 -7.64
CA ILE A 176 -2.26 -4.62 -6.29
C ILE A 176 -2.43 -5.69 -5.22
N VAL A 177 -3.32 -6.67 -5.45
CA VAL A 177 -3.53 -7.80 -4.53
C VAL A 177 -2.26 -8.64 -4.41
N THR A 178 -1.53 -8.85 -5.52
CA THR A 178 -0.26 -9.58 -5.54
C THR A 178 0.80 -8.85 -4.73
N VAL A 179 0.97 -7.54 -4.93
CA VAL A 179 1.88 -6.70 -4.15
C VAL A 179 1.57 -6.76 -2.67
N PHE A 180 0.30 -6.57 -2.30
CA PHE A 180 -0.12 -6.68 -0.91
C PHE A 180 0.17 -8.07 -0.34
N GLY A 181 -0.25 -9.14 -1.04
CA GLY A 181 -0.16 -10.51 -0.55
C GLY A 181 1.28 -10.97 -0.36
N VAL A 182 2.15 -10.73 -1.35
CA VAL A 182 3.57 -11.12 -1.29
C VAL A 182 4.29 -10.34 -0.20
N MET A 183 4.13 -9.02 -0.15
CA MET A 183 4.79 -8.19 0.86
C MET A 183 4.28 -8.49 2.27
N TYR A 184 2.97 -8.67 2.44
CA TYR A 184 2.39 -9.05 3.72
C TYR A 184 2.91 -10.40 4.20
N ALA A 185 2.95 -11.41 3.33
CA ALA A 185 3.46 -12.73 3.68
C ALA A 185 4.95 -12.69 4.06
N TRP A 186 5.76 -12.02 3.23
CA TRP A 186 7.20 -11.90 3.46
C TRP A 186 7.53 -11.13 4.73
N HIS A 187 6.98 -9.93 4.92
CA HIS A 187 7.28 -9.10 6.07
C HIS A 187 6.74 -9.67 7.39
N LYS A 188 5.61 -10.39 7.34
CA LYS A 188 5.11 -11.16 8.49
C LYS A 188 6.05 -12.30 8.87
N TYR A 189 6.71 -12.94 7.90
CA TYR A 189 7.74 -13.94 8.15
C TYR A 189 9.03 -13.30 8.66
N LEU A 190 9.46 -12.20 8.04
CA LEU A 190 10.69 -11.47 8.35
C LEU A 190 10.69 -10.95 9.79
N ILE A 191 9.60 -10.28 10.21
CA ILE A 191 9.46 -9.68 11.54
C ILE A 191 8.58 -10.56 12.46
N ARG A 192 8.78 -11.87 12.39
CA ARG A 192 8.21 -12.82 13.35
C ARG A 192 9.16 -12.94 14.55
N LYS A 193 8.62 -12.82 15.76
CA LYS A 193 9.38 -13.09 17.00
C LYS A 193 9.98 -14.50 16.90
N ARG A 194 11.31 -14.58 16.79
CA ARG A 194 12.08 -15.82 16.88
C ARG A 194 12.51 -15.93 18.34
N ASN A 195 11.88 -16.84 19.10
CA ASN A 195 12.28 -17.16 20.47
C ASN A 195 13.51 -18.06 20.44
#